data_AF-A0A0F8WMR3-F1
#
_entry.id   AF-A0A0F8WMR3-F1
#
_cell.length_a   1.000
_cell.length_b   1.000
_cell.length_c   1.000
_cell.angle_alpha   90.00
_cell.angle_beta   90.00
_cell.angle_gamma   90.00
#
_symmetry.space_group_name_H-M   'P 1'
#
loop_
_entity.id
_entity.type
_entity.pdbx_description
1 polymer ?
#
loop_
_entity_poly.entity_id
_entity_poly.type
_entity_poly.pdbx_seq_one_letter_code
_entity_poly.pdbx_strand_id
1 'polypeptide(L)'
;GNIRELEHIISRAALRAKASVHHRDIISLTSKMLDITQDNSLSMAMQHEHEVMAELMPNDSLKSATEIFQRKLISQALTTTDANWAESAKLLKMDRSNLVRLAKRLDICVEKNIRIVSDES
;
A
#
# COMPACT_ATOMS: atom_id res chain seq x y z
N GLY A 1 -0.66 31.14 -1.76
CA GLY A 1 -0.13 30.71 -0.45
C GLY A 1 1.32 30.30 -0.56
N ASN A 2 1.61 29.29 -1.40
CA ASN A 2 2.82 28.47 -1.34
C ASN A 2 4.17 29.22 -1.29
N ILE A 3 4.46 30.14 -2.21
CA ILE A 3 5.77 30.82 -2.25
C ILE A 3 5.93 31.79 -1.07
N ARG A 4 4.89 32.59 -0.77
CA ARG A 4 4.93 33.53 0.36
C ARG A 4 5.04 32.81 1.69
N GLU A 5 4.32 31.70 1.87
CA GLU A 5 4.44 30.86 3.07
C GLU A 5 5.84 30.27 3.22
N LEU A 6 6.45 29.78 2.13
CA LEU A 6 7.83 29.30 2.13
C LEU A 6 8.82 30.40 2.53
N GLU A 7 8.68 31.59 1.96
CA GLU A 7 9.52 32.76 2.29
C GLU A 7 9.41 33.12 3.77
N HIS A 8 8.20 33.12 4.33
CA HIS A 8 7.97 33.40 5.74
C HIS A 8 8.60 32.33 6.65
N ILE A 9 8.50 31.05 6.28
CA ILE A 9 9.09 29.93 7.05
C ILE A 9 10.61 30.03 7.06
N ILE A 10 11.24 30.23 5.90
CA ILE A 10 12.70 30.35 5.78
C ILE A 10 13.20 31.58 6.55
N SER A 11 12.52 32.72 6.41
CA SER A 11 12.90 33.96 7.11
C SER A 11 12.83 33.81 8.63
N ARG A 12 11.78 33.18 9.14
CA ARG A 12 11.60 32.93 10.58
C ARG A 12 12.62 31.92 11.11
N ALA A 13 12.92 30.87 10.35
CA ALA A 13 13.94 29.89 10.69
C ALA A 13 15.35 30.52 10.74
N ALA A 14 15.69 31.38 9.77
CA ALA A 14 16.94 32.12 9.74
C ALA A 14 17.09 33.07 10.93
N LEU A 15 16.02 33.77 11.32
CA LEU A 15 16.00 34.62 12.51
C LEU A 15 16.25 33.81 13.79
N ARG A 16 15.59 32.67 13.95
CA ARG A 16 15.80 31.76 15.10
C ARG A 16 17.22 31.20 15.15
N ALA A 17 17.76 30.79 14.01
CA ALA A 17 19.12 30.24 13.92
C ALA A 17 20.18 31.32 14.23
N LYS A 18 20.00 32.55 13.74
CA LYS A 18 20.87 33.70 14.06
C LYS A 18 20.89 34.03 15.55
N ALA A 19 19.76 33.87 16.26
CA ALA A 19 19.72 34.08 17.71
C ALA A 19 20.52 33.02 18.50
N SER A 20 20.79 31.85 17.90
CA SER A 20 21.44 30.72 18.56
C SER A 20 22.95 30.61 18.27
N VAL A 21 23.49 31.40 17.34
CA VAL A 21 24.91 31.33 16.91
C VAL A 21 25.62 32.66 17.16
N HIS A 22 26.79 32.62 17.80
CA HIS A 22 27.60 33.81 18.06
C HIS A 22 28.37 34.29 16.79
N HIS A 23 27.79 35.31 16.16
CA HIS A 23 28.28 36.33 15.22
C HIS A 23 29.37 36.07 14.15
N ARG A 24 29.97 34.88 13.94
CA ARG A 24 30.97 34.71 12.84
C ARG A 24 30.99 33.37 12.11
N ASP A 25 30.04 32.47 12.34
CA ASP A 25 30.00 31.17 11.66
C ASP A 25 28.81 31.02 10.68
N ILE A 26 28.97 30.10 9.72
CA ILE A 26 27.93 29.71 8.76
C ILE A 26 26.67 29.27 9.53
N ILE A 27 25.55 29.93 9.26
CA ILE A 27 24.27 29.62 9.89
C ILE A 27 23.64 28.42 9.18
N SER A 28 23.72 27.25 9.82
CA SER A 28 23.04 26.05 9.35
C SER A 28 21.61 25.98 9.90
N LEU A 29 20.64 25.81 9.01
CA LEU A 29 19.23 25.64 9.38
C LEU A 29 18.96 24.15 9.64
N THR A 30 18.52 23.80 10.85
CA THR A 30 18.05 22.44 11.15
C THR A 30 16.52 22.38 11.09
N SER A 31 15.97 21.19 10.81
CA SER A 31 14.52 20.95 10.72
C SER A 31 13.74 21.46 11.94
N LYS A 32 14.34 21.43 13.14
CA LYS A 32 13.73 21.94 14.38
C LYS A 32 13.46 23.46 14.35
N MET A 33 14.24 24.24 13.58
CA MET A 33 14.07 25.70 13.48
C MET A 33 13.00 26.09 12.46
N LEU A 34 12.67 25.21 11.51
CA LEU A 34 11.69 25.48 10.47
C LEU A 34 10.25 25.42 10.98
N ASP A 35 10.02 25.01 12.23
CA ASP A 35 8.67 24.90 12.82
C ASP A 35 7.74 24.02 11.97
N ILE A 36 8.32 23.20 11.08
CA ILE A 36 7.63 22.16 10.35
C ILE A 36 7.37 21.10 11.40
N THR A 37 6.15 21.08 11.93
CA THR A 37 5.68 19.95 12.70
C THR A 37 5.87 18.73 11.81
N GLN A 38 6.80 17.85 12.17
CA GLN A 38 6.76 16.47 11.71
C GLN A 38 5.47 15.90 12.27
N ASP A 39 4.38 16.12 11.54
CA ASP A 39 3.15 15.41 11.78
C ASP A 39 3.45 13.97 11.37
N ASN A 40 3.92 13.20 12.35
CA ASN A 40 4.33 11.82 12.14
C ASN A 40 3.15 10.98 11.61
N SER A 41 1.92 11.45 11.84
CA SER A 41 0.68 10.91 11.29
C SER A 41 0.64 11.02 9.76
N LEU A 42 1.06 12.15 9.19
CA LEU A 42 1.18 12.33 7.74
C LEU A 42 2.33 11.50 7.16
N SER A 43 3.46 11.41 7.88
CA SER A 43 4.59 10.56 7.44
C SER A 43 4.22 9.07 7.40
N MET A 44 3.46 8.57 8.38
CA MET A 44 2.98 7.18 8.40
C MET A 44 1.92 6.92 7.33
N ALA A 45 1.00 7.86 7.10
CA ALA A 45 0.00 7.75 6.05
C ALA A 45 0.63 7.77 4.64
N MET A 46 1.61 8.65 4.41
CA MET A 46 2.34 8.72 3.15
C MET A 46 3.24 7.50 2.91
N GLN A 47 3.81 6.91 3.96
CA GLN A 47 4.55 5.64 3.84
C GLN A 47 3.63 4.50 3.45
N HIS A 48 2.44 4.41 4.05
CA HIS A 48 1.46 3.38 3.70
C HIS A 48 0.91 3.56 2.28
N GLU A 49 0.61 4.79 1.86
CA GLU A 49 0.22 5.09 0.48
C GLU A 49 1.35 4.80 -0.53
N HIS A 50 2.60 5.08 -0.18
CA HIS A 50 3.73 4.83 -1.07
C HIS A 50 4.02 3.33 -1.23
N GLU A 51 3.87 2.55 -0.16
CA GLU A 51 4.02 1.10 -0.19
C GLU A 51 2.92 0.44 -1.03
N VAL A 52 1.67 0.89 -0.88
CA VAL A 52 0.54 0.44 -1.72
C VAL A 52 0.70 0.89 -3.18
N MET A 53 1.17 2.12 -3.43
CA MET A 53 1.37 2.63 -4.79
C MET A 53 2.56 1.96 -5.51
N ALA A 54 3.64 1.64 -4.78
CA ALA A 54 4.77 0.89 -5.31
C ALA A 54 4.40 -0.57 -5.63
N GLU A 55 3.47 -1.17 -4.87
CA GLU A 55 2.91 -2.49 -5.16
C GLU A 55 1.98 -2.48 -6.40
N LEU A 56 1.34 -1.34 -6.69
CA LEU A 56 0.44 -1.15 -7.85
C LEU A 56 1.14 -0.66 -9.12
N MET A 57 2.32 -0.05 -8.99
CA MET A 57 3.19 0.36 -10.09
C MET A 57 4.46 -0.51 -10.08
N PRO A 58 4.36 -1.83 -10.32
CA PRO A 58 5.54 -2.60 -10.59
C PRO A 58 6.21 -1.99 -11.84
N ASN A 59 7.53 -2.12 -11.98
CA ASN A 59 8.22 -1.85 -13.25
C ASN A 59 7.78 -2.80 -14.39
N ASP A 60 6.61 -3.45 -14.24
CA ASP A 60 6.06 -4.47 -15.10
C ASP A 60 4.94 -3.89 -15.98
N SER A 61 4.72 -4.54 -17.13
CA SER A 61 3.62 -4.21 -18.05
C SER A 61 2.24 -4.23 -17.37
N LEU A 62 1.27 -3.48 -17.92
CA LEU A 62 -0.14 -3.51 -17.51
C LEU A 62 -0.71 -4.94 -17.39
N LYS A 63 -0.22 -5.85 -18.23
CA LYS A 63 -0.57 -7.27 -18.15
C LYS A 63 -0.18 -7.88 -16.81
N SER A 64 1.07 -7.69 -16.35
CA SER A 64 1.54 -8.23 -15.06
C SER A 64 0.72 -7.65 -13.90
N ALA A 65 0.54 -6.32 -13.89
CA ALA A 65 -0.23 -5.64 -12.84
C ALA A 65 -1.67 -6.17 -12.75
N THR A 66 -2.33 -6.37 -13.89
CA THR A 66 -3.68 -6.94 -13.92
C THR A 66 -3.71 -8.42 -13.52
N GLU A 67 -2.69 -9.21 -13.84
CA GLU A 67 -2.59 -10.61 -13.41
C GLU A 67 -2.39 -10.74 -11.89
N ILE A 68 -1.57 -9.88 -11.29
CA ILE A 68 -1.40 -9.79 -9.83
C ILE A 68 -2.72 -9.41 -9.15
N PHE A 69 -3.38 -8.37 -9.66
CA PHE A 69 -4.68 -7.93 -9.15
C PHE A 69 -5.74 -9.05 -9.24
N GLN A 70 -5.83 -9.72 -10.40
CA GLN A 70 -6.73 -10.86 -10.60
C GLN A 70 -6.41 -12.00 -9.63
N ARG A 71 -5.13 -12.34 -9.44
CA ARG A 71 -4.70 -13.40 -8.51
C ARG A 71 -5.14 -13.10 -7.08
N LYS A 72 -4.94 -11.86 -6.62
CA LYS A 72 -5.36 -11.41 -5.28
C LYS A 72 -6.87 -11.52 -5.10
N LEU A 73 -7.63 -11.00 -6.06
CA LEU A 73 -9.09 -10.99 -6.00
C LEU A 73 -9.70 -12.40 -6.02
N ILE A 74 -9.17 -13.28 -6.87
CA ILE A 74 -9.62 -14.69 -6.96
C ILE A 74 -9.28 -15.44 -5.67
N SER A 75 -8.07 -15.26 -5.13
CA SER A 75 -7.64 -15.93 -3.90
C SER A 75 -8.50 -15.51 -2.70
N GLN A 76 -8.82 -14.22 -2.60
CA GLN A 76 -9.73 -13.71 -1.57
C GLN A 76 -11.12 -14.30 -1.71
N ALA A 77 -11.68 -14.32 -2.92
CA ALA A 77 -13.00 -14.90 -3.16
C ALA A 77 -13.06 -16.41 -2.87
N LEU A 78 -11.99 -17.15 -3.12
CA LEU A 78 -11.89 -18.58 -2.78
C LEU A 78 -11.74 -18.79 -1.28
N THR A 79 -11.03 -17.92 -0.59
CA THR A 79 -10.87 -18.00 0.88
C THR A 79 -12.19 -17.72 1.58
N THR A 80 -12.93 -16.68 1.15
CA THR A 80 -14.22 -16.29 1.74
C THR A 80 -15.32 -17.35 1.56
N THR A 81 -15.22 -18.21 0.54
CA THR A 81 -16.24 -19.22 0.22
C THR A 81 -15.78 -20.64 0.50
N ASP A 82 -14.76 -20.84 1.34
CA ASP A 82 -14.21 -22.16 1.70
C ASP A 82 -13.84 -23.02 0.48
N ALA A 83 -13.12 -22.41 -0.47
CA ALA A 83 -12.72 -23.01 -1.74
C ALA A 83 -13.89 -23.45 -2.65
N ASN A 84 -15.10 -22.93 -2.44
CA ASN A 84 -16.24 -23.22 -3.29
C ASN A 84 -16.22 -22.36 -4.56
N TRP A 85 -15.73 -22.94 -5.66
CA TRP A 85 -15.65 -22.30 -6.98
C TRP A 85 -16.97 -21.72 -7.48
N ALA A 86 -18.12 -22.32 -7.18
CA ALA A 86 -19.42 -21.83 -7.65
C ALA A 86 -19.81 -20.54 -6.92
N GLU A 87 -19.63 -20.50 -5.60
CA GLU A 87 -19.91 -19.31 -4.79
C GLU A 87 -18.87 -18.19 -5.04
N SER A 88 -17.60 -18.52 -5.23
CA SER A 88 -16.58 -17.53 -5.62
C SER A 88 -16.90 -16.90 -6.97
N ALA A 89 -17.39 -17.68 -7.93
CA ALA A 89 -17.77 -17.17 -9.24
C ALA A 89 -18.96 -16.22 -9.15
N LYS A 90 -19.97 -16.55 -8.34
CA LYS A 90 -21.10 -15.65 -8.04
C LYS A 90 -20.64 -14.35 -7.39
N LEU A 91 -19.76 -14.43 -6.39
CA LEU A 91 -19.19 -13.27 -5.69
C LEU A 91 -18.43 -12.35 -6.67
N LEU A 92 -17.66 -12.93 -7.58
CA LEU A 92 -16.91 -12.23 -8.61
C LEU A 92 -17.75 -11.87 -9.86
N LYS A 93 -19.06 -12.18 -9.86
CA LYS A 93 -19.98 -11.94 -10.97
C LYS A 93 -19.51 -12.52 -12.31
N MET A 94 -18.96 -13.73 -12.27
CA MET A 94 -18.51 -14.47 -13.45
C MET A 94 -19.06 -15.89 -13.44
N ASP A 95 -19.03 -16.58 -14.59
CA ASP A 95 -19.36 -18.00 -14.59
C ASP A 95 -18.20 -18.83 -14.01
N ARG A 96 -18.57 -19.98 -13.44
CA ARG A 96 -17.63 -20.90 -12.80
C ARG A 96 -16.53 -21.39 -13.76
N SER A 97 -16.88 -21.68 -15.02
CA SER A 97 -15.93 -22.23 -16.00
C SER A 97 -14.88 -21.20 -16.40
N ASN A 98 -15.26 -19.93 -16.53
CA ASN A 98 -14.34 -18.82 -16.73
C ASN A 98 -13.43 -18.59 -15.52
N LEU A 99 -13.99 -18.62 -14.31
CA LEU A 99 -13.18 -18.48 -13.09
C LEU A 99 -12.11 -19.57 -13.00
N VAL A 100 -12.47 -20.84 -13.23
CA VAL A 100 -11.53 -21.96 -13.16
C VAL A 100 -10.45 -21.86 -14.25
N ARG A 101 -10.82 -21.50 -15.49
CA ARG A 101 -9.84 -21.29 -16.57
C ARG A 101 -8.89 -20.14 -16.27
N LEU A 102 -9.43 -19.04 -15.73
CA LEU A 102 -8.65 -17.87 -15.34
C LEU A 102 -7.69 -18.21 -14.21
N ALA A 103 -8.17 -18.88 -13.16
CA ALA A 103 -7.34 -19.33 -12.04
C ALA A 103 -6.20 -20.25 -12.50
N LYS A 104 -6.47 -21.20 -13.40
CA LYS A 104 -5.44 -22.06 -13.99
C LYS A 104 -4.41 -21.28 -14.80
N ARG A 105 -4.85 -20.29 -15.60
CA ARG A 105 -3.95 -19.41 -16.38
C ARG A 105 -3.05 -18.57 -15.47
N LEU A 106 -3.53 -18.24 -14.28
CA LEU A 106 -2.82 -17.48 -13.27
C LEU A 106 -2.11 -18.37 -12.23
N ASP A 107 -1.90 -19.66 -12.49
CA ASP A 107 -1.25 -20.61 -11.58
C ASP A 107 -1.79 -20.57 -10.14
N ILE A 108 -3.11 -20.51 -9.98
CA ILE A 108 -3.80 -20.59 -8.68
C ILE A 108 -4.23 -22.05 -8.47
N CYS A 109 -3.66 -22.69 -7.46
CA CYS A 109 -4.04 -24.03 -7.02
C CYS A 109 -4.71 -23.94 -5.65
N VAL A 110 -5.75 -24.77 -5.44
CA VAL A 110 -6.47 -24.83 -4.16
C VAL A 110 -6.38 -26.26 -3.64
N GLU A 111 -5.72 -26.43 -2.50
CA GLU A 111 -5.66 -27.72 -1.80
C GLU A 111 -6.81 -27.82 -0.81
N LYS A 112 -7.76 -28.73 -1.06
CA LYS A 112 -8.83 -29.02 -0.12
C LYS A 112 -8.41 -30.17 0.79
N ASN A 113 -8.02 -29.85 2.02
CA ASN A 113 -7.68 -30.87 3.01
C ASN A 113 -8.97 -31.44 3.64
N ILE A 114 -9.44 -32.59 3.16
CA ILE A 114 -10.64 -33.27 3.66
C ILE A 114 -10.21 -34.13 4.85
N ARG A 115 -10.46 -33.66 6.08
CA ARG A 115 -10.34 -34.50 7.28
C ARG A 115 -11.59 -35.35 7.40
N ILE A 116 -11.47 -36.64 7.14
CA ILE A 116 -12.49 -37.63 7.49
C ILE A 116 -12.37 -37.86 9.00
N VAL A 117 -13.31 -37.33 9.77
CA VAL A 117 -13.46 -37.73 11.18
C VAL A 117 -14.30 -39.00 11.15
N SER A 118 -13.64 -40.15 11.26
CA SER A 118 -14.32 -41.43 11.48
C SER A 118 -14.91 -41.42 12.89
N ASP A 119 -16.24 -41.45 12.96
CA ASP A 119 -17.00 -41.69 14.18
C ASP A 119 -16.99 -43.20 14.44
N GLU A 120 -16.09 -43.67 15.31
CA GLU A 120 -16.18 -45.01 15.91
C GLU A 120 -17.07 -44.91 17.15
N SER A 121 -18.17 -45.66 17.14
CA SER A 121 -18.98 -46.02 18.31
C SER A 121 -19.41 -47.47 18.21
#